data_AF-X1L8C0-F1
#
_entry.id   AF-X1L8C0-F1
#
_cell.length_a   1.000
_cell.length_b   1.000
_cell.length_c   1.000
_cell.angle_alpha   90.00
_cell.angle_beta   90.00
_cell.angle_gamma   90.00
#
_symmetry.space_group_name_H-M   'P 1'
#
loop_
_entity.id
_entity.type
_entity.pdbx_description
1 polymer ?
#
loop_
_entity_poly.entity_id
_entity_poly.type
_entity_poly.pdbx_seq_one_letter_code
_entity_poly.pdbx_strand_id
1 'polypeptide(L)'
;DYFRENYDGALSEICLSKDDLEYWKKQLKPYLPKNLPDSEQWNEYYQAKELLLTQLYLLDSLNHEKEFYELVKKYWHQEEEFCLSYIERLEKDNRYKEAIKIAEESLNLFPEHMLTKIRQFLNRFYKKQSPEKYKQNLIKLFIQNRDWNNYERLKEISSKEEWKEKILSIIINNLPKDRDRFSSNTIIDIYLKEEMFEEALEQVLAKKSLFTLDTYYKDLSVKFPEGYFKAYRELLIPFTDIKMGRSHYRNIVNYLSRMKRIRGFEGDFNQLVNLLKTKYAKRPAFLDEMEDI
;
A
#
# COMPACT_ATOMS: atom_id res chain seq x y z
N ASP A 1 -15.48 3.05 13.03
CA ASP A 1 -16.23 1.92 13.62
C ASP A 1 -15.61 0.60 13.22
N TYR A 2 -14.78 0.06 14.11
CA TYR A 2 -14.00 -1.19 13.95
C TYR A 2 -14.85 -2.46 14.13
N PHE A 3 -16.18 -2.33 14.24
CA PHE A 3 -17.11 -3.41 14.58
C PHE A 3 -17.96 -3.90 13.40
N ARG A 4 -17.86 -3.30 12.21
CA ARG A 4 -18.71 -3.63 11.06
C ARG A 4 -18.05 -4.52 10.01
N GLU A 5 -16.73 -4.70 10.05
CA GLU A 5 -15.99 -5.55 9.10
C GLU A 5 -16.15 -7.07 9.34
N ASN A 6 -17.08 -7.52 10.19
CA ASN A 6 -17.04 -8.91 10.64
C ASN A 6 -18.41 -9.56 10.85
N TYR A 7 -19.46 -9.22 10.10
CA TYR A 7 -20.68 -10.03 10.14
C TYR A 7 -20.46 -11.41 9.51
N ASP A 8 -19.85 -11.50 8.33
CA ASP A 8 -19.53 -12.79 7.70
C ASP A 8 -18.51 -13.60 8.52
N GLY A 9 -17.48 -12.93 9.06
CA GLY A 9 -16.50 -13.59 9.93
C GLY A 9 -17.10 -14.02 11.26
N ALA A 10 -17.92 -13.17 11.91
CA ALA A 10 -18.63 -13.57 13.12
C ALA A 10 -19.62 -14.71 12.84
N LEU A 11 -20.36 -14.67 11.74
CA LEU A 11 -21.25 -15.77 11.34
C LEU A 11 -20.45 -17.04 11.07
N SER A 12 -19.29 -16.98 10.43
CA SER A 12 -18.42 -18.15 10.20
C SER A 12 -17.84 -18.72 11.50
N GLU A 13 -17.68 -17.89 12.54
CA GLU A 13 -17.19 -18.30 13.86
C GLU A 13 -18.29 -18.84 14.78
N ILE A 14 -19.53 -18.36 14.65
CA ILE A 14 -20.66 -18.71 15.54
C ILE A 14 -21.70 -19.65 14.90
N CYS A 15 -21.78 -19.73 13.57
CA CYS A 15 -22.72 -20.58 12.83
C CYS A 15 -21.98 -21.77 12.22
N LEU A 16 -21.81 -22.82 13.03
CA LEU A 16 -21.01 -23.99 12.66
C LEU A 16 -21.85 -25.08 11.99
N SER A 17 -23.18 -25.00 12.06
CA SER A 17 -24.09 -25.99 11.50
C SER A 17 -25.00 -25.42 10.41
N LYS A 18 -25.52 -26.31 9.56
CA LYS A 18 -26.52 -25.96 8.55
C LYS A 18 -27.80 -25.39 9.18
N ASP A 19 -28.20 -25.91 10.35
CA ASP A 19 -29.40 -25.48 11.05
C ASP A 19 -29.25 -24.04 11.58
N ASP A 20 -28.06 -23.66 12.03
CA ASP A 20 -27.76 -22.28 12.43
C ASP A 20 -27.92 -21.32 11.24
N LEU A 21 -27.34 -21.69 10.09
CA LEU A 21 -27.43 -20.88 8.88
C LEU A 21 -28.88 -20.72 8.38
N GLU A 22 -29.70 -21.78 8.43
CA GLU A 22 -31.13 -21.70 8.09
C GLU A 22 -31.92 -20.84 9.10
N TYR A 23 -31.60 -20.97 10.39
CA TYR A 23 -32.19 -20.12 11.43
C TYR A 23 -31.90 -18.64 11.16
N TRP A 24 -30.64 -18.29 10.91
CA TRP A 24 -30.25 -16.91 10.62
C TRP A 24 -30.83 -16.39 9.31
N LYS A 25 -30.88 -17.21 8.25
CA LYS A 25 -31.58 -16.86 6.99
C LYS A 25 -33.04 -16.50 7.25
N LYS A 26 -33.73 -17.27 8.11
CA LYS A 26 -35.12 -16.99 8.49
C LYS A 26 -35.25 -15.70 9.30
N GLN A 27 -34.34 -15.44 10.24
CA GLN A 27 -34.34 -14.20 11.04
C GLN A 27 -34.03 -12.95 10.21
N LEU A 28 -33.16 -13.08 9.19
CA LEU A 28 -32.76 -11.96 8.35
C LEU A 28 -33.87 -11.52 7.38
N LYS A 29 -34.67 -12.46 6.89
CA LYS A 29 -35.68 -12.24 5.83
C LYS A 29 -36.61 -11.02 6.02
N PRO A 30 -37.15 -10.72 7.21
CA PRO A 30 -38.04 -9.57 7.41
C PRO A 30 -37.33 -8.21 7.28
N TYR A 31 -36.01 -8.18 7.43
CA TYR A 31 -35.20 -6.96 7.41
C TYR A 31 -34.56 -6.68 6.05
N LEU A 32 -34.65 -7.62 5.10
CA LEU A 32 -34.04 -7.45 3.79
C LEU A 32 -34.62 -6.23 3.06
N PRO A 33 -33.76 -5.31 2.59
CA PRO A 33 -34.22 -4.14 1.86
C PRO A 33 -34.76 -4.55 0.47
N LYS A 34 -35.69 -3.76 -0.06
CA LYS A 34 -36.23 -3.99 -1.42
C LYS A 34 -35.25 -3.60 -2.53
N ASN A 35 -34.40 -2.62 -2.24
CA ASN A 35 -33.40 -2.06 -3.14
C ASN A 35 -32.20 -1.60 -2.32
N LEU A 36 -31.05 -1.45 -2.98
CA LEU A 36 -29.92 -0.73 -2.42
C LEU A 36 -30.20 0.78 -2.60
N PRO A 37 -30.22 1.58 -1.52
CA PRO A 37 -30.34 3.04 -1.60
C PRO A 37 -29.12 3.68 -2.28
N ASP A 38 -29.19 4.99 -2.54
CA ASP A 38 -28.01 5.74 -2.99
C ASP A 38 -26.99 5.88 -1.85
N SER A 39 -25.71 5.81 -2.18
CA SER A 39 -24.59 6.09 -1.28
C SER A 39 -24.66 7.45 -0.58
N GLU A 40 -25.40 8.42 -1.15
CA GLU A 40 -25.69 9.71 -0.49
C GLU A 40 -26.50 9.54 0.81
N GLN A 41 -27.35 8.52 0.89
CA GLN A 41 -28.08 8.13 2.10
C GLN A 41 -27.24 7.18 2.96
N TRP A 42 -26.07 7.65 3.37
CA TRP A 42 -24.99 6.84 3.93
C TRP A 42 -25.45 5.77 4.94
N ASN A 43 -26.20 6.13 5.98
CA ASN A 43 -26.64 5.16 6.99
C ASN A 43 -27.56 4.05 6.43
N GLU A 44 -28.52 4.42 5.59
CA GLU A 44 -29.52 3.50 5.02
C GLU A 44 -28.87 2.59 3.98
N TYR A 45 -27.99 3.16 3.15
CA TYR A 45 -27.21 2.44 2.17
C TYR A 45 -26.30 1.39 2.83
N TYR A 46 -25.51 1.77 3.84
CA TYR A 46 -24.61 0.81 4.50
C TYR A 46 -25.39 -0.30 5.19
N GLN A 47 -26.48 0.02 5.90
CA GLN A 47 -27.33 -1.00 6.51
C GLN A 47 -27.93 -1.95 5.47
N ALA A 48 -28.45 -1.41 4.36
CA ALA A 48 -29.00 -2.22 3.28
C ALA A 48 -27.92 -3.12 2.63
N LYS A 49 -26.73 -2.58 2.38
CA LYS A 49 -25.59 -3.31 1.82
C LYS A 49 -25.21 -4.51 2.70
N GLU A 50 -25.01 -4.28 3.99
CA GLU A 50 -24.64 -5.33 4.95
C GLU A 50 -25.67 -6.45 5.00
N LEU A 51 -26.97 -6.12 5.06
CA LEU A 51 -28.05 -7.12 5.09
C LEU A 51 -28.09 -7.96 3.80
N LEU A 52 -27.85 -7.33 2.64
CA LEU A 52 -27.84 -8.01 1.35
C LEU A 52 -26.59 -8.90 1.19
N LEU A 53 -25.41 -8.44 1.61
CA LEU A 53 -24.19 -9.24 1.62
C LEU A 53 -24.31 -10.45 2.56
N THR A 54 -24.84 -10.23 3.76
CA THR A 54 -25.13 -11.31 4.71
C THR A 54 -26.07 -12.34 4.10
N GLN A 55 -27.11 -11.90 3.37
CA GLN A 55 -28.01 -12.80 2.68
C GLN A 55 -27.30 -13.61 1.59
N LEU A 56 -26.40 -13.00 0.81
CA LEU A 56 -25.61 -13.73 -0.18
C LEU A 56 -24.71 -14.78 0.46
N TYR A 57 -24.03 -14.43 1.56
CA TYR A 57 -23.21 -15.36 2.33
C TYR A 57 -24.01 -16.58 2.79
N LEU A 58 -25.19 -16.36 3.39
CA LEU A 58 -26.07 -17.44 3.84
C LEU A 58 -26.56 -18.30 2.66
N LEU A 59 -26.93 -17.68 1.54
CA LEU A 59 -27.36 -18.41 0.35
C LEU A 59 -26.23 -19.25 -0.26
N ASP A 60 -25.01 -18.73 -0.33
CA ASP A 60 -23.87 -19.49 -0.83
C ASP A 60 -23.50 -20.65 0.10
N SER A 61 -23.48 -20.40 1.41
CA SER A 61 -23.16 -21.37 2.45
C SER A 61 -24.17 -22.53 2.51
N LEU A 62 -25.46 -22.23 2.31
CA LEU A 62 -26.53 -23.22 2.23
C LEU A 62 -26.66 -23.85 0.83
N ASN A 63 -25.87 -23.42 -0.13
CA ASN A 63 -25.91 -23.83 -1.53
C ASN A 63 -27.29 -23.59 -2.21
N HIS A 64 -27.96 -22.49 -1.85
CA HIS A 64 -29.20 -22.02 -2.44
C HIS A 64 -28.96 -21.26 -3.75
N GLU A 65 -28.45 -21.98 -4.76
CA GLU A 65 -27.92 -21.43 -6.02
C GLU A 65 -28.88 -20.46 -6.73
N LYS A 66 -30.14 -20.85 -6.92
CA LYS A 66 -31.13 -20.05 -7.65
C LYS A 66 -31.35 -18.68 -6.97
N GLU A 67 -31.58 -18.68 -5.67
CA GLU A 67 -31.83 -17.48 -4.88
C GLU A 67 -30.58 -16.60 -4.82
N PHE A 68 -29.40 -17.21 -4.72
CA PHE A 68 -28.12 -16.49 -4.77
C PHE A 68 -27.99 -15.71 -6.09
N TYR A 69 -28.16 -16.39 -7.23
CA TYR A 69 -27.99 -15.75 -8.53
C TYR A 69 -29.08 -14.71 -8.82
N GLU A 70 -30.31 -14.94 -8.40
CA GLU A 70 -31.39 -13.94 -8.51
C GLU A 70 -31.08 -12.68 -7.69
N LEU A 71 -30.44 -12.83 -6.54
CA LEU A 71 -30.07 -11.71 -5.68
C LEU A 71 -28.86 -10.96 -6.24
N VAL A 72 -27.75 -11.66 -6.49
CA VAL A 72 -26.48 -11.03 -6.89
C VAL A 72 -26.60 -10.30 -8.23
N LYS A 73 -27.38 -10.85 -9.19
CA LYS A 73 -27.60 -10.23 -10.50
C LYS A 73 -28.27 -8.85 -10.41
N LYS A 74 -28.98 -8.55 -9.32
CA LYS A 74 -29.61 -7.24 -9.11
C LYS A 74 -28.62 -6.16 -8.72
N TYR A 75 -27.53 -6.52 -8.03
CA TYR A 75 -26.68 -5.56 -7.32
C TYR A 75 -25.20 -5.61 -7.69
N TRP A 76 -24.73 -6.60 -8.47
CA TRP A 76 -23.30 -6.78 -8.76
C TRP A 76 -22.63 -5.59 -9.47
N HIS A 77 -23.38 -4.75 -10.17
CA HIS A 77 -22.84 -3.52 -10.81
C HIS A 77 -22.74 -2.33 -9.87
N GLN A 78 -23.38 -2.40 -8.70
CA GLN A 78 -23.52 -1.28 -7.78
C GLN A 78 -22.36 -1.24 -6.79
N GLU A 79 -21.93 -2.41 -6.29
CA GLU A 79 -20.81 -2.53 -5.34
C GLU A 79 -19.84 -3.64 -5.70
N GLU A 80 -18.57 -3.42 -5.38
CA GLU A 80 -17.49 -4.35 -5.67
C GLU A 80 -17.65 -5.67 -4.90
N GLU A 81 -18.12 -5.63 -3.66
CA GLU A 81 -18.32 -6.83 -2.83
C GLU A 81 -19.40 -7.77 -3.41
N PHE A 82 -20.46 -7.21 -4.03
CA PHE A 82 -21.46 -8.02 -4.76
C PHE A 82 -20.86 -8.63 -6.02
N CYS A 83 -20.01 -7.88 -6.74
CA CYS A 83 -19.30 -8.39 -7.91
C CYS A 83 -18.36 -9.55 -7.55
N LEU A 84 -17.56 -9.39 -6.48
CA LEU A 84 -16.69 -10.46 -5.99
C LEU A 84 -17.48 -11.71 -5.62
N SER A 85 -18.55 -11.56 -4.84
CA SER A 85 -19.42 -12.67 -4.47
C SER A 85 -19.95 -13.40 -5.71
N TYR A 86 -20.30 -12.65 -6.77
CA TYR A 86 -20.75 -13.24 -8.03
C TYR A 86 -19.65 -14.03 -8.73
N ILE A 87 -18.45 -13.45 -8.85
CA ILE A 87 -17.28 -14.08 -9.49
C ILE A 87 -16.89 -15.37 -8.74
N GLU A 88 -16.82 -15.31 -7.41
CA GLU A 88 -16.47 -16.45 -6.56
C GLU A 88 -17.49 -17.58 -6.66
N ARG A 89 -18.79 -17.26 -6.66
CA ARG A 89 -19.84 -18.27 -6.87
C ARG A 89 -19.75 -18.89 -8.26
N LEU A 90 -19.58 -18.09 -9.31
CA LEU A 90 -19.42 -18.61 -10.67
C LEU A 90 -18.20 -19.53 -10.77
N GLU A 91 -17.11 -19.22 -10.07
CA GLU A 91 -15.94 -20.09 -9.98
C GLU A 91 -16.24 -21.41 -9.28
N LYS A 92 -16.91 -21.36 -8.12
CA LYS A 92 -17.36 -22.56 -7.37
C LYS A 92 -18.24 -23.47 -8.23
N ASP A 93 -19.07 -22.88 -9.07
CA ASP A 93 -19.94 -23.59 -10.02
C ASP A 93 -19.24 -23.93 -11.37
N ASN A 94 -17.91 -23.74 -11.47
CA ASN A 94 -17.09 -23.99 -12.66
C ASN A 94 -17.49 -23.21 -13.93
N ARG A 95 -18.19 -22.08 -13.77
CA ARG A 95 -18.64 -21.17 -14.86
C ARG A 95 -17.57 -20.13 -15.19
N TYR A 96 -16.33 -20.58 -15.42
CA TYR A 96 -15.15 -19.71 -15.57
C TYR A 96 -15.28 -18.65 -16.67
N LYS A 97 -15.89 -18.98 -17.83
CA LYS A 97 -16.05 -18.02 -18.93
C LYS A 97 -16.91 -16.81 -18.51
N GLU A 98 -17.95 -17.07 -17.74
CA GLU A 98 -18.83 -16.02 -17.23
C GLU A 98 -18.16 -15.25 -16.09
N ALA A 99 -17.47 -15.95 -15.18
CA ALA A 99 -16.70 -15.30 -14.11
C ALA A 99 -15.65 -14.32 -14.67
N ILE A 100 -14.91 -14.74 -15.71
CA ILE A 100 -13.95 -13.86 -16.41
C ILE A 100 -14.65 -12.67 -17.04
N LYS A 101 -15.78 -12.88 -17.72
CA LYS A 101 -16.55 -11.80 -18.35
C LYS A 101 -17.00 -10.76 -17.31
N ILE A 102 -17.59 -11.20 -16.20
CA ILE A 102 -18.04 -10.32 -15.11
C ILE A 102 -16.84 -9.57 -14.51
N ALA A 103 -15.73 -10.25 -14.25
CA ALA A 103 -14.51 -9.62 -13.75
C ALA A 103 -13.94 -8.59 -14.74
N GLU A 104 -13.94 -8.85 -16.04
CA GLU A 104 -13.51 -7.89 -17.06
C GLU A 104 -14.41 -6.65 -17.14
N GLU A 105 -15.73 -6.85 -17.10
CA GLU A 105 -16.70 -5.75 -17.07
C GLU A 105 -16.50 -4.86 -15.83
N SER A 106 -16.26 -5.49 -14.67
CA SER A 106 -16.09 -4.78 -13.39
C SER A 106 -14.88 -3.85 -13.34
N LEU A 107 -13.84 -4.09 -14.15
CA LEU A 107 -12.68 -3.20 -14.23
C LEU A 107 -13.03 -1.77 -14.68
N ASN A 108 -14.19 -1.58 -15.33
CA ASN A 108 -14.68 -0.28 -15.77
C ASN A 108 -15.78 0.30 -14.88
N LEU A 109 -16.24 -0.47 -13.88
CA LEU A 109 -17.35 -0.07 -12.99
C LEU A 109 -16.83 0.54 -11.70
N PHE A 110 -15.73 0.03 -11.18
CA PHE A 110 -15.24 0.37 -9.84
C PHE A 110 -13.93 1.17 -9.88
N PRO A 111 -13.69 2.01 -8.86
CA PRO A 111 -12.45 2.76 -8.77
C PRO A 111 -11.26 1.84 -8.55
N GLU A 112 -10.09 2.28 -9.03
CA GLU A 112 -8.87 1.45 -9.10
C GLU A 112 -8.49 0.80 -7.76
N HIS A 113 -8.67 1.50 -6.63
CA HIS A 113 -8.32 1.02 -5.29
C HIS A 113 -9.16 -0.18 -4.80
N MET A 114 -10.31 -0.47 -5.42
CA MET A 114 -11.16 -1.62 -5.09
C MET A 114 -10.84 -2.85 -5.95
N LEU A 115 -10.12 -2.69 -7.06
CA LEU A 115 -9.97 -3.74 -8.07
C LEU A 115 -8.89 -4.80 -7.78
N THR A 116 -8.24 -4.77 -6.60
CA THR A 116 -7.11 -5.66 -6.31
C THR A 116 -7.49 -7.14 -6.40
N LYS A 117 -8.58 -7.56 -5.73
CA LYS A 117 -9.03 -8.97 -5.74
C LYS A 117 -9.50 -9.40 -7.14
N ILE A 118 -10.23 -8.55 -7.85
CA ILE A 118 -10.67 -8.79 -9.24
C ILE A 118 -9.46 -8.99 -10.18
N ARG A 119 -8.44 -8.12 -10.09
CA ARG A 119 -7.22 -8.25 -10.91
C ARG A 119 -6.45 -9.53 -10.59
N GLN A 120 -6.38 -9.92 -9.30
CA GLN A 120 -5.77 -11.19 -8.89
C GLN A 120 -6.54 -12.39 -9.46
N PHE A 121 -7.88 -12.37 -9.41
CA PHE A 121 -8.73 -13.38 -10.03
C PHE A 121 -8.40 -13.53 -11.53
N LEU A 122 -8.41 -12.43 -12.28
CA LEU A 122 -8.16 -12.41 -13.73
C LEU A 122 -6.75 -12.91 -14.08
N ASN A 123 -5.75 -12.60 -13.26
CA ASN A 123 -4.36 -13.00 -13.48
C ASN A 123 -4.14 -14.51 -13.51
N ARG A 124 -5.00 -15.30 -12.86
CA ARG A 124 -4.97 -16.77 -12.95
C ARG A 124 -5.23 -17.28 -14.38
N PHE A 125 -5.95 -16.50 -15.19
CA PHE A 125 -6.31 -16.85 -16.57
C PHE A 125 -5.45 -16.09 -17.59
N TYR A 126 -5.23 -14.79 -17.38
CA TYR A 126 -4.49 -13.93 -18.32
C TYR A 126 -3.06 -14.41 -18.57
N LYS A 127 -2.40 -14.99 -17.57
CA LYS A 127 -1.02 -15.49 -17.73
C LYS A 127 -0.84 -16.39 -18.95
N LYS A 128 -1.85 -17.21 -19.28
CA LYS A 128 -1.84 -18.08 -20.47
C LYS A 128 -2.59 -17.49 -21.65
N GLN A 129 -3.75 -16.87 -21.40
CA GLN A 129 -4.68 -16.47 -22.45
C GLN A 129 -4.38 -15.09 -23.05
N SER A 130 -3.75 -14.20 -22.29
CA SER A 130 -3.51 -12.81 -22.67
C SER A 130 -2.31 -12.22 -21.91
N PRO A 131 -1.07 -12.54 -22.32
CA PRO A 131 0.14 -12.09 -21.63
C PRO A 131 0.24 -10.56 -21.49
N GLU A 132 -0.28 -9.81 -22.45
CA GLU A 132 -0.29 -8.34 -22.38
C GLU A 132 -1.21 -7.82 -21.27
N LYS A 133 -2.45 -8.35 -21.18
CA LYS A 133 -3.37 -8.01 -20.07
C LYS A 133 -2.78 -8.43 -18.72
N TYR A 134 -2.07 -9.56 -18.67
CA TYR A 134 -1.39 -10.02 -17.45
C TYR A 134 -0.32 -9.02 -16.99
N LYS A 135 0.56 -8.56 -17.90
CA LYS A 135 1.55 -7.52 -17.60
C LYS A 135 0.90 -6.23 -17.09
N GLN A 136 -0.13 -5.75 -17.78
CA GLN A 136 -0.86 -4.54 -17.38
C GLN A 136 -1.48 -4.67 -15.98
N ASN A 137 -2.04 -5.84 -15.65
CA ASN A 137 -2.56 -6.09 -14.31
C ASN A 137 -1.46 -6.11 -13.25
N LEU A 138 -0.29 -6.72 -13.50
CA LEU A 138 0.82 -6.71 -12.55
C LEU A 138 1.33 -5.28 -12.27
N ILE A 139 1.41 -4.44 -13.32
CA ILE A 139 1.73 -3.01 -13.16
C ILE A 139 0.72 -2.33 -12.23
N LYS A 140 -0.58 -2.49 -12.51
CA LYS A 140 -1.64 -1.89 -11.69
C LYS A 140 -1.61 -2.38 -10.25
N LEU A 141 -1.45 -3.70 -10.04
CA LEU A 141 -1.36 -4.29 -8.71
C LEU A 141 -0.19 -3.72 -7.92
N PHE A 142 1.02 -3.66 -8.51
CA PHE A 142 2.18 -3.06 -7.83
C PHE A 142 1.96 -1.58 -7.47
N ILE A 143 1.37 -0.80 -8.38
CA ILE A 143 1.01 0.62 -8.15
C ILE A 143 -0.11 0.80 -7.12
N GLN A 144 -0.90 -0.24 -6.81
CA GLN A 144 -1.90 -0.19 -5.74
C GLN A 144 -1.31 -0.61 -4.39
N ASN A 145 -0.74 -1.82 -4.32
CA ASN A 145 -0.47 -2.49 -3.06
C ASN A 145 1.02 -2.58 -2.68
N ARG A 146 1.94 -2.15 -3.57
CA ARG A 146 3.41 -2.22 -3.36
C ARG A 146 3.94 -3.63 -3.09
N ASP A 147 3.21 -4.65 -3.51
CA ASP A 147 3.67 -6.03 -3.38
C ASP A 147 4.76 -6.32 -4.42
N TRP A 148 6.00 -6.40 -3.93
CA TRP A 148 7.20 -6.67 -4.73
C TRP A 148 7.14 -8.01 -5.48
N ASN A 149 6.30 -8.96 -5.08
CA ASN A 149 6.11 -10.17 -5.87
C ASN A 149 5.54 -9.86 -7.26
N ASN A 150 4.65 -8.86 -7.37
CA ASN A 150 4.13 -8.42 -8.67
C ASN A 150 5.22 -7.75 -9.51
N TYR A 151 6.12 -6.99 -8.87
CA TYR A 151 7.25 -6.34 -9.53
C TYR A 151 8.24 -7.37 -10.08
N GLU A 152 8.68 -8.32 -9.24
CA GLU A 152 9.59 -9.39 -9.68
C GLU A 152 8.97 -10.23 -10.79
N ARG A 153 7.70 -10.59 -10.62
CA ARG A 153 7.00 -11.38 -11.63
C ARG A 153 6.91 -10.64 -12.96
N LEU A 154 6.67 -9.33 -12.93
CA LEU A 154 6.63 -8.50 -14.12
C LEU A 154 8.01 -8.40 -14.79
N LYS A 155 9.09 -8.27 -13.99
CA LYS A 155 10.46 -8.25 -14.48
C LYS A 155 10.86 -9.57 -15.15
N GLU A 156 10.47 -10.70 -14.56
CA GLU A 156 10.73 -12.06 -15.09
C GLU A 156 10.10 -12.31 -16.46
N ILE A 157 8.89 -11.79 -16.70
CA ILE A 157 8.13 -12.05 -17.93
C ILE A 157 8.40 -11.02 -19.03
N SER A 158 9.22 -10.02 -18.75
CA SER A 158 9.57 -8.95 -19.68
C SER A 158 10.98 -9.11 -20.21
N SER A 159 11.19 -8.68 -21.45
CA SER A 159 12.55 -8.60 -21.97
C SER A 159 13.31 -7.48 -21.25
N LYS A 160 14.64 -7.55 -21.25
CA LYS A 160 15.47 -6.51 -20.61
C LYS A 160 15.23 -5.14 -21.25
N GLU A 161 15.04 -5.13 -22.57
CA GLU A 161 14.78 -3.93 -23.37
C GLU A 161 13.41 -3.34 -23.02
N GLU A 162 12.34 -4.14 -23.07
CA GLU A 162 10.99 -3.71 -22.70
C GLU A 162 10.92 -3.19 -21.27
N TRP A 163 11.60 -3.88 -20.34
CA TRP A 163 11.67 -3.49 -18.95
C TRP A 163 12.25 -2.07 -18.77
N LYS A 164 13.44 -1.85 -19.34
CA LYS A 164 14.17 -0.59 -19.21
C LYS A 164 13.53 0.56 -19.99
N GLU A 165 13.06 0.31 -21.20
CA GLU A 165 12.56 1.36 -22.09
C GLU A 165 11.11 1.78 -21.78
N LYS A 166 10.29 0.86 -21.23
CA LYS A 166 8.85 1.08 -21.11
C LYS A 166 8.29 0.79 -19.73
N ILE A 167 8.50 -0.40 -19.18
CA ILE A 167 7.76 -0.82 -17.98
C ILE A 167 8.20 -0.02 -16.75
N LEU A 168 9.50 0.16 -16.57
CA LEU A 168 10.04 0.90 -15.43
C LEU A 168 9.52 2.33 -15.40
N SER A 169 9.49 3.01 -16.55
CA SER A 169 8.98 4.38 -16.67
C SER A 169 7.47 4.46 -16.43
N ILE A 170 6.68 3.47 -16.88
CA ILE A 170 5.25 3.38 -16.56
C ILE A 170 5.04 3.29 -15.05
N ILE A 171 5.78 2.42 -14.36
CA ILE A 171 5.66 2.25 -12.90
C ILE A 171 5.99 3.56 -12.18
N ILE A 172 7.18 4.12 -12.44
CA ILE A 172 7.65 5.35 -11.76
C ILE A 172 6.69 6.52 -11.99
N ASN A 173 6.16 6.68 -13.20
CA ASN A 173 5.26 7.79 -13.53
C ASN A 173 3.87 7.67 -12.92
N ASN A 174 3.43 6.45 -12.61
CA ASN A 174 2.10 6.21 -12.03
C ASN A 174 2.14 6.01 -10.50
N LEU A 175 3.32 5.95 -9.89
CA LEU A 175 3.45 5.97 -8.43
C LEU A 175 3.18 7.39 -7.89
N PRO A 176 2.44 7.52 -6.77
CA PRO A 176 2.17 8.83 -6.16
C PRO A 176 3.48 9.45 -5.66
N LYS A 177 3.75 10.69 -6.10
CA LYS A 177 5.04 11.36 -5.85
C LYS A 177 5.11 12.10 -4.50
N ASP A 178 4.02 12.70 -4.02
CA ASP A 178 4.15 13.80 -3.04
C ASP A 178 3.25 13.77 -1.79
N ARG A 179 2.34 12.80 -1.61
CA ARG A 179 1.38 12.83 -0.48
C ARG A 179 1.46 11.68 0.50
N ASP A 180 2.26 10.67 0.21
CA ASP A 180 2.43 9.52 1.09
C ASP A 180 3.92 9.29 1.36
N ARG A 181 4.29 9.30 2.65
CA ARG A 181 5.67 8.97 3.08
C ARG A 181 6.07 7.58 2.59
N PHE A 182 5.11 6.67 2.41
CA PHE A 182 5.36 5.32 1.94
C PHE A 182 5.57 5.27 0.41
N SER A 183 4.79 6.01 -0.38
CA SER A 183 4.87 5.94 -1.85
C SER A 183 6.15 6.51 -2.45
N SER A 184 6.65 7.59 -1.86
CA SER A 184 7.85 8.29 -2.30
C SER A 184 9.14 7.54 -1.92
N ASN A 185 9.05 6.61 -0.96
CA ASN A 185 10.15 5.69 -0.65
C ASN A 185 10.21 4.55 -1.68
N THR A 186 9.06 4.06 -2.17
CA THR A 186 9.03 3.01 -3.19
C THR A 186 9.82 3.39 -4.45
N ILE A 187 9.77 4.65 -4.91
CA ILE A 187 10.54 5.08 -6.09
C ILE A 187 12.05 4.96 -5.82
N ILE A 188 12.51 5.33 -4.61
CA ILE A 188 13.91 5.19 -4.21
C ILE A 188 14.28 3.70 -4.16
N ASP A 189 13.44 2.86 -3.55
CA ASP A 189 13.65 1.41 -3.47
C ASP A 189 13.77 0.78 -4.87
N ILE A 190 12.93 1.23 -5.82
CA ILE A 190 13.00 0.80 -7.22
C ILE A 190 14.35 1.18 -7.83
N TYR A 191 14.79 2.42 -7.68
CA TYR A 191 16.08 2.87 -8.21
C TYR A 191 17.25 2.08 -7.61
N LEU A 192 17.23 1.83 -6.29
CA LEU A 192 18.25 0.99 -5.65
C LEU A 192 18.26 -0.43 -6.22
N LYS A 193 17.07 -1.02 -6.44
CA LYS A 193 16.92 -2.37 -7.00
C LYS A 193 17.38 -2.49 -8.44
N GLU A 194 17.21 -1.42 -9.22
CA GLU A 194 17.67 -1.32 -10.60
C GLU A 194 19.11 -0.77 -10.73
N GLU A 195 19.83 -0.62 -9.61
CA GLU A 195 21.20 -0.09 -9.55
C GLU A 195 21.35 1.35 -10.11
N MET A 196 20.26 2.12 -10.10
CA MET A 196 20.17 3.53 -10.50
C MET A 196 20.49 4.42 -9.30
N PHE A 197 21.73 4.36 -8.83
CA PHE A 197 22.13 4.95 -7.54
C PHE A 197 22.08 6.48 -7.54
N GLU A 198 22.39 7.11 -8.66
CA GLU A 198 22.34 8.56 -8.85
C GLU A 198 20.91 9.09 -8.75
N GLU A 199 19.95 8.44 -9.42
CA GLU A 199 18.53 8.78 -9.35
C GLU A 199 17.96 8.52 -7.95
N ALA A 200 18.38 7.42 -7.31
CA ALA A 200 18.03 7.15 -5.91
C ALA A 200 18.51 8.28 -4.99
N LEU A 201 19.77 8.72 -5.14
CA LEU A 201 20.33 9.83 -4.39
C LEU A 201 19.53 11.12 -4.62
N GLU A 202 19.23 11.47 -5.87
CA GLU A 202 18.47 12.68 -6.20
C GLU A 202 17.11 12.70 -5.47
N GLN A 203 16.37 11.60 -5.50
CA GLN A 203 15.09 11.48 -4.80
C GLN A 203 15.23 11.58 -3.28
N VAL A 204 16.26 10.95 -2.70
CA VAL A 204 16.55 11.04 -1.26
C VAL A 204 16.83 12.48 -0.86
N LEU A 205 17.67 13.19 -1.62
CA LEU A 205 18.05 14.58 -1.33
C LEU A 205 16.86 15.53 -1.50
N ALA A 206 16.03 15.34 -2.54
CA ALA A 206 14.86 16.16 -2.82
C ALA A 206 13.85 16.17 -1.66
N LYS A 207 13.77 15.09 -0.88
CA LYS A 207 12.87 14.98 0.29
C LYS A 207 13.27 15.87 1.47
N LYS A 208 14.52 16.36 1.52
CA LYS A 208 15.03 17.25 2.59
C LYS A 208 14.67 16.76 4.00
N SER A 209 14.85 15.46 4.24
CA SER A 209 14.42 14.79 5.47
C SER A 209 15.56 13.98 6.07
N LEU A 210 15.95 14.30 7.32
CA LEU A 210 16.94 13.53 8.06
C LEU A 210 16.54 12.07 8.18
N PHE A 211 15.25 11.79 8.44
CA PHE A 211 14.73 10.42 8.47
C PHE A 211 14.92 9.67 7.14
N THR A 212 14.77 10.35 6.00
CA THR A 212 15.00 9.71 4.69
C THR A 212 16.48 9.44 4.45
N LEU A 213 17.36 10.41 4.73
CA LEU A 213 18.81 10.20 4.66
C LEU A 213 19.25 9.02 5.53
N ASP A 214 18.65 8.92 6.71
CA ASP A 214 18.88 7.87 7.69
C ASP A 214 18.49 6.48 7.18
N THR A 215 17.32 6.40 6.54
CA THR A 215 16.74 5.17 5.99
C THR A 215 17.66 4.57 4.93
N TYR A 216 18.16 5.39 3.99
CA TYR A 216 18.98 4.94 2.86
C TYR A 216 20.49 5.12 3.07
N TYR A 217 20.92 5.38 4.32
CA TYR A 217 22.31 5.67 4.64
C TYR A 217 23.26 4.56 4.16
N LYS A 218 22.92 3.30 4.43
CA LYS A 218 23.81 2.16 4.13
C LYS A 218 24.02 1.98 2.64
N ASP A 219 22.99 2.21 1.84
CA ASP A 219 23.00 1.94 0.40
C ASP A 219 23.74 3.04 -0.37
N LEU A 220 23.59 4.30 0.05
CA LEU A 220 24.04 5.46 -0.74
C LEU A 220 25.20 6.25 -0.14
N SER A 221 25.40 6.29 1.19
CA SER A 221 26.46 7.13 1.79
C SER A 221 27.88 6.67 1.44
N VAL A 222 28.07 5.38 1.19
CA VAL A 222 29.37 4.83 0.77
C VAL A 222 29.68 5.20 -0.68
N LYS A 223 28.64 5.29 -1.53
CA LYS A 223 28.76 5.63 -2.95
C LYS A 223 28.88 7.14 -3.18
N PHE A 224 28.15 7.93 -2.38
CA PHE A 224 28.07 9.38 -2.50
C PHE A 224 28.36 10.09 -1.16
N PRO A 225 29.57 9.91 -0.59
CA PRO A 225 29.87 10.38 0.75
C PRO A 225 29.77 11.91 0.87
N GLU A 226 30.23 12.66 -0.13
CA GLU A 226 30.15 14.12 -0.14
C GLU A 226 28.71 14.64 -0.14
N GLY A 227 27.88 14.13 -1.06
CA GLY A 227 26.47 14.52 -1.16
C GLY A 227 25.70 14.23 0.12
N TYR A 228 25.93 13.05 0.72
CA TYR A 228 25.32 12.67 1.99
C TYR A 228 25.78 13.54 3.15
N PHE A 229 27.09 13.80 3.26
CA PHE A 229 27.65 14.61 4.34
C PHE A 229 27.08 16.04 4.30
N LYS A 230 27.06 16.65 3.11
CA LYS A 230 26.50 17.98 2.90
C LYS A 230 25.01 18.04 3.26
N ALA A 231 24.23 17.05 2.83
CA ALA A 231 22.79 17.00 3.12
C ALA A 231 22.51 16.85 4.63
N TYR A 232 23.25 15.99 5.34
CA TYR A 232 23.16 15.91 6.80
C TYR A 232 23.47 17.24 7.46
N ARG A 233 24.57 17.90 7.06
CA ARG A 233 24.96 19.22 7.59
C ARG A 233 23.85 20.25 7.44
N GLU A 234 23.32 20.38 6.23
CA GLU A 234 22.30 21.37 5.88
C GLU A 234 21.00 21.16 6.65
N LEU A 235 20.60 19.91 6.89
CA LEU A 235 19.36 19.59 7.61
C LEU A 235 19.53 19.55 9.14
N LEU A 236 20.70 19.17 9.66
CA LEU A 236 20.94 19.07 11.10
C LEU A 236 20.98 20.43 11.80
N ILE A 237 21.53 21.46 11.16
CA ILE A 237 21.61 22.79 11.74
C ILE A 237 20.22 23.34 12.12
N PRO A 238 19.25 23.45 11.19
CA PRO A 238 17.90 23.92 11.51
C PRO A 238 17.15 22.94 12.42
N PHE A 239 17.39 21.62 12.29
CA PHE A 239 16.78 20.65 13.20
C PHE A 239 17.24 20.85 14.65
N THR A 240 18.49 21.27 14.87
CA THR A 240 19.03 21.57 16.21
C THR A 240 18.50 22.88 16.80
N ASP A 241 18.10 23.83 15.95
CA ASP A 241 17.51 25.09 16.42
C ASP A 241 16.19 24.86 17.16
N ILE A 242 15.44 23.84 16.76
CA ILE A 242 14.17 23.43 17.37
C ILE A 242 14.39 23.11 18.86
N LYS A 243 13.67 23.84 19.72
CA LYS A 243 13.66 23.60 21.17
C LYS A 243 12.62 22.54 21.51
N MET A 244 13.05 21.28 21.46
CA MET A 244 12.31 20.13 21.96
C MET A 244 13.20 19.44 23.02
N GLY A 245 12.60 18.81 24.03
CA GLY A 245 13.32 18.30 25.21
C GLY A 245 14.41 17.25 24.91
N ARG A 246 14.96 16.61 25.94
CA ARG A 246 16.12 15.68 25.82
C ARG A 246 15.99 14.60 24.73
N SER A 247 14.78 14.10 24.48
CA SER A 247 14.55 13.13 23.39
C SER A 247 14.95 13.67 22.01
N HIS A 248 14.78 14.97 21.77
CA HIS A 248 15.19 15.61 20.53
C HIS A 248 16.72 15.72 20.40
N TYR A 249 17.42 16.04 21.49
CA TYR A 249 18.88 16.10 21.52
C TYR A 249 19.51 14.73 21.22
N ARG A 250 18.94 13.65 21.77
CA ARG A 250 19.33 12.28 21.42
C ARG A 250 19.18 11.98 19.93
N ASN A 251 18.10 12.45 19.31
CA ASN A 251 17.92 12.28 17.86
C ASN A 251 18.99 13.02 17.06
N ILE A 252 19.39 14.23 17.48
CA ILE A 252 20.49 14.98 16.85
C ILE A 252 21.82 14.21 16.97
N VAL A 253 22.13 13.70 18.17
CA VAL A 253 23.31 12.88 18.45
C VAL A 253 23.34 11.61 17.59
N ASN A 254 22.19 10.95 17.43
CA ASN A 254 22.07 9.77 16.56
C ASN A 254 22.41 10.10 15.10
N TYR A 255 21.91 11.21 14.56
CA TYR A 255 22.25 11.64 13.20
C TYR A 255 23.72 12.05 13.07
N LEU A 256 24.27 12.76 14.05
CA LEU A 256 25.70 13.12 14.08
C LEU A 256 26.58 11.87 14.13
N SER A 257 26.21 10.86 14.90
CA SER A 257 26.92 9.57 14.97
C SER A 257 26.97 8.87 13.61
N ARG A 258 25.91 8.98 12.81
CA ARG A 258 25.86 8.43 11.44
C ARG A 258 26.69 9.27 10.48
N MET A 259 26.59 10.59 10.58
CA MET A 259 27.40 11.51 9.78
C MET A 259 28.90 11.32 10.03
N LYS A 260 29.32 11.09 11.28
CA LYS A 260 30.71 10.79 11.69
C LYS A 260 31.30 9.56 10.98
N ARG A 261 30.45 8.61 10.58
CA ARG A 261 30.88 7.37 9.90
C ARG A 261 31.10 7.55 8.40
N ILE A 262 30.74 8.70 7.84
CA ILE A 262 31.03 9.04 6.44
C ILE A 262 32.52 9.38 6.35
N ARG A 263 33.29 8.53 5.65
CA ARG A 263 34.75 8.64 5.57
C ARG A 263 35.19 9.86 4.77
N GLY A 264 36.30 10.48 5.17
CA GLY A 264 36.94 11.58 4.43
C GLY A 264 36.44 12.98 4.80
N PHE A 265 35.57 13.08 5.82
CA PHE A 265 34.98 14.35 6.29
C PHE A 265 35.22 14.58 7.79
N GLU A 266 36.22 13.95 8.39
CA GLU A 266 36.50 14.03 9.83
C GLU A 266 36.77 15.48 10.27
N GLY A 267 37.48 16.25 9.44
CA GLY A 267 37.75 17.67 9.68
C GLY A 267 36.48 18.52 9.68
N ASP A 268 35.66 18.40 8.64
CA ASP A 268 34.39 19.12 8.52
C ASP A 268 33.39 18.71 9.59
N PHE A 269 33.41 17.44 10.00
CA PHE A 269 32.57 16.92 11.07
C PHE A 269 32.90 17.58 12.40
N ASN A 270 34.19 17.63 12.75
CA ASN A 270 34.65 18.29 13.97
C ASN A 270 34.31 19.79 13.97
N GLN A 271 34.42 20.46 12.82
CA GLN A 271 33.99 21.85 12.69
C GLN A 271 32.49 22.01 12.94
N LEU A 272 31.65 21.12 12.39
CA LEU A 272 30.20 21.14 12.63
C LEU A 272 29.87 20.91 14.11
N VAL A 273 30.48 19.92 14.76
CA VAL A 273 30.26 19.65 16.19
C VAL A 273 30.64 20.86 17.03
N ASN A 274 31.79 21.48 16.76
CA ASN A 274 32.23 22.68 17.46
C ASN A 274 31.29 23.87 17.22
N LEU A 275 30.79 24.03 15.99
CA LEU A 275 29.79 25.05 15.65
C LEU A 275 28.50 24.84 16.47
N LEU A 276 28.00 23.61 16.56
CA LEU A 276 26.79 23.30 17.32
C LEU A 276 27.00 23.51 18.83
N LYS A 277 28.11 23.01 19.40
CA LYS A 277 28.46 23.21 20.83
C LYS A 277 28.56 24.70 21.18
N THR A 278 29.19 25.50 20.30
CA THR A 278 29.31 26.96 20.49
C THR A 278 27.95 27.66 20.36
N LYS A 279 27.18 27.37 19.31
CA LYS A 279 25.88 28.01 19.05
C LYS A 279 24.87 27.73 20.17
N TYR A 280 24.93 26.53 20.77
CA TYR A 280 23.97 26.09 21.79
C TYR A 280 24.58 25.95 23.18
N ALA A 281 25.68 26.67 23.48
CA ALA A 281 26.37 26.62 24.77
C ALA A 281 25.48 26.92 25.99
N LYS A 282 24.38 27.65 25.80
CA LYS A 282 23.37 27.95 26.84
C LYS A 282 22.35 26.84 27.07
N ARG A 283 22.52 25.65 26.48
CA ARG A 283 21.62 24.49 26.61
C ARG A 283 22.38 23.33 27.27
N PRO A 284 22.49 23.27 28.62
CA PRO A 284 23.30 22.25 29.30
C PRO A 284 22.92 20.82 28.90
N ALA A 285 21.62 20.50 28.90
CA ALA A 285 21.13 19.18 28.51
C ALA A 285 21.45 18.79 27.05
N PHE A 286 21.74 19.75 26.16
CA PHE A 286 22.22 19.45 24.82
C PHE A 286 23.73 19.17 24.82
N LEU A 287 24.50 19.94 25.60
CA LEU A 287 25.93 19.71 25.77
C LEU A 287 26.21 18.34 26.40
N ASP A 288 25.43 17.96 27.43
CA ASP A 288 25.51 16.65 28.08
C ASP A 288 25.37 15.51 27.05
N GLU A 289 24.36 15.56 26.19
CA GLU A 289 24.13 14.53 25.16
C GLU A 289 25.20 14.55 24.05
N MET A 290 25.91 15.68 23.87
CA MET A 290 26.96 15.87 22.86
C MET A 290 28.37 15.50 23.36
N GLU A 291 28.53 15.06 24.62
CA GLU A 291 29.83 14.60 25.16
C GLU A 291 30.32 13.33 24.45
N ASP A 292 29.39 12.47 24.01
CA ASP A 292 29.68 11.18 23.37
C ASP A 292 29.94 11.27 21.85
N ILE A 293 29.94 12.48 21.28
CA ILE A 293 30.10 12.76 19.83
C ILE A 293 31.48 13.31 19.49
#